data_AF-A0A3Q1K7N6-F1
#
_entry.id   AF-A0A3Q1K7N6-F1
#
_cell.length_a   1.000
_cell.length_b   1.000
_cell.length_c   1.000
_cell.angle_alpha   90.00
_cell.angle_beta   90.00
_cell.angle_gamma   90.00
#
_symmetry.space_group_name_H-M   'P 1'
#
loop_
_entity.id
_entity.type
_entity.pdbx_description
1 polymer ?
#
loop_
_entity_poly.entity_id
_entity_poly.type
_entity_poly.pdbx_seq_one_letter_code
_entity_poly.pdbx_strand_id
1 'polypeptide(L)'
;MNTEQSPEIHCGVNNSSGSTPERNDLKKGALKRTPFSKFKKVHSSFKSPLQVTECAKVSTAEEVAELERRKKELDAEIAQLEAEGCRVEELEHHIDMLHEYNDIKDIGQSLLGRIAALRGTTTRDLYSHFGLELDD
;
A
#
# COMPACT_ATOMS: atom_id res chain seq x y z
N MET A 1 6.52 -2.53 53.98
CA MET A 1 7.28 -3.68 54.49
C MET A 1 7.14 -4.79 53.48
N ASN A 2 8.26 -5.35 53.00
CA ASN A 2 8.36 -6.46 52.03
C ASN A 2 7.97 -5.98 50.60
N THR A 3 8.85 -5.75 49.61
CA THR A 3 10.20 -6.28 49.28
C THR A 3 10.19 -7.81 49.16
N GLU A 4 10.64 -8.51 48.09
CA GLU A 4 11.24 -8.18 46.76
C GLU A 4 10.65 -9.15 45.69
N GLN A 5 11.06 -9.30 44.40
CA GLN A 5 12.12 -8.74 43.54
C GLN A 5 11.73 -8.91 42.03
N SER A 6 12.40 -8.24 41.09
CA SER A 6 12.43 -8.62 39.64
C SER A 6 13.64 -9.55 39.37
N PRO A 7 13.80 -10.13 38.16
CA PRO A 7 14.56 -9.39 37.13
C PRO A 7 14.06 -9.52 35.68
N GLU A 8 14.44 -8.53 34.88
CA GLU A 8 14.23 -8.40 33.43
C GLU A 8 15.31 -9.13 32.63
N ILE A 9 15.02 -9.62 31.41
CA ILE A 9 15.93 -9.57 30.23
C ILE A 9 15.04 -9.42 28.96
N HIS A 10 14.77 -8.22 28.47
CA HIS A 10 15.55 -7.36 27.54
C HIS A 10 15.30 -7.64 26.04
N CYS A 11 14.61 -6.70 25.37
CA CYS A 11 14.48 -6.68 23.91
C CYS A 11 15.81 -6.34 23.23
N GLY A 12 16.12 -7.00 22.10
CA GLY A 12 17.30 -6.71 21.30
C GLY A 12 16.98 -5.84 20.08
N VAL A 13 17.29 -4.55 20.14
CA VAL A 13 17.35 -3.66 18.96
C VAL A 13 18.81 -3.22 18.79
N ASN A 14 19.52 -3.90 17.89
CA ASN A 14 20.95 -3.67 17.68
C ASN A 14 21.18 -2.62 16.59
N ASN A 15 21.16 -1.33 16.98
CA ASN A 15 21.68 -0.25 16.14
C ASN A 15 23.22 -0.22 16.23
N SER A 16 23.88 -0.77 15.22
CA SER A 16 25.35 -0.85 15.12
C SER A 16 25.99 0.49 14.70
N SER A 17 26.07 1.43 15.64
CA SER A 17 26.87 2.65 15.52
C SER A 17 28.36 2.34 15.51
N GLY A 18 28.93 2.06 14.34
CA GLY A 18 30.35 1.74 14.18
C GLY A 18 31.28 2.92 14.49
N SER A 19 31.93 2.90 15.65
CA SER A 19 33.00 3.84 16.01
C SER A 19 34.32 3.46 15.32
N THR A 20 34.94 4.43 14.65
CA THR A 20 36.26 4.27 14.01
C THR A 20 37.41 4.30 15.04
N PRO A 21 38.50 3.53 14.81
CA PRO A 21 39.59 3.43 15.75
C PRO A 21 40.59 4.61 15.68
N GLU A 22 41.38 4.70 16.76
CA GLU A 22 42.25 5.80 17.15
C GLU A 22 43.47 6.01 16.22
N ARG A 23 43.90 7.27 16.09
CA ARG A 23 44.98 7.69 15.19
C ARG A 23 46.32 7.74 15.93
N ASN A 24 47.17 6.74 15.71
CA ASN A 24 48.56 6.78 16.18
C ASN A 24 49.40 7.79 15.37
N ASP A 25 49.77 8.90 15.99
CA ASP A 25 50.76 9.83 15.47
C ASP A 25 52.18 9.32 15.70
N LEU A 26 53.00 9.18 14.63
CA LEU A 26 54.45 9.43 14.73
C LEU A 26 55.14 9.54 13.35
N LYS A 27 55.57 10.76 13.00
CA LYS A 27 56.95 11.14 12.55
C LYS A 27 56.94 12.33 11.58
N LYS A 28 57.77 13.34 11.91
CA LYS A 28 58.03 14.51 11.07
C LYS A 28 58.83 14.11 9.83
N GLY A 29 58.29 14.37 8.64
CA GLY A 29 59.03 14.42 7.37
C GLY A 29 59.02 15.84 6.83
N ALA A 30 60.18 16.46 6.64
CA ALA A 30 60.27 17.85 6.21
C ALA A 30 60.25 18.00 4.68
N LEU A 31 59.52 19.02 4.21
CA LEU A 31 59.75 19.77 2.97
C LEU A 31 59.91 18.99 1.65
N LYS A 32 58.95 19.18 0.73
CA LYS A 32 59.17 19.99 -0.49
C LYS A 32 57.89 20.74 -0.85
N ARG A 33 57.92 22.09 -0.81
CA ARG A 33 56.83 22.93 -1.34
C ARG A 33 56.85 22.82 -2.85
N THR A 34 55.70 22.57 -3.48
CA THR A 34 55.57 22.77 -4.93
C THR A 34 55.85 24.23 -5.28
N PRO A 35 56.55 24.52 -6.39
CA PRO A 35 56.72 25.89 -6.83
C PRO A 35 55.34 26.47 -7.15
N PHE A 36 55.12 27.72 -6.77
CA PHE A 36 53.86 28.43 -7.02
C PHE A 36 53.74 28.72 -8.53
N SER A 37 53.25 27.71 -9.28
CA SER A 37 52.79 27.90 -10.65
C SER A 37 51.75 29.01 -10.62
N LYS A 38 51.96 30.07 -11.42
CA LYS A 38 51.07 31.22 -11.46
C LYS A 38 49.68 30.74 -11.86
N PHE A 39 48.77 30.62 -10.89
CA PHE A 39 47.38 30.23 -11.14
C PHE A 39 46.75 31.26 -12.08
N LYS A 40 46.74 30.96 -13.39
CA LYS A 40 45.95 31.72 -14.36
C LYS A 40 44.50 31.62 -13.90
N LYS A 41 43.89 32.75 -13.58
CA LYS A 41 42.47 32.84 -13.20
C LYS A 41 41.62 32.43 -14.41
N VAL A 42 41.31 31.14 -14.51
CA VAL A 42 40.34 30.61 -15.47
C VAL A 42 38.95 31.06 -15.03
N HIS A 43 38.58 32.26 -15.48
CA HIS A 43 37.24 32.82 -15.36
C HIS A 43 36.30 32.15 -16.38
N SER A 44 36.23 30.82 -16.33
CA SER A 44 35.20 30.04 -17.00
C SER A 44 34.07 29.82 -16.01
N SER A 45 32.91 30.42 -16.28
CA SER A 45 31.67 30.07 -15.59
C SER A 45 31.46 28.56 -15.63
N PHE A 46 31.03 27.96 -14.52
CA PHE A 46 30.74 26.52 -14.45
C PHE A 46 29.67 26.16 -15.50
N LYS A 47 30.11 25.52 -16.59
CA LYS A 47 29.23 24.95 -17.61
C LYS A 47 28.62 23.68 -17.03
N SER A 48 27.46 23.82 -16.39
CA SER A 48 26.68 22.66 -15.93
C SER A 48 26.42 21.71 -17.12
N PRO A 49 26.62 20.39 -16.98
CA PRO A 49 26.24 19.41 -17.99
C PRO A 49 24.74 19.35 -18.30
N LEU A 50 23.90 20.04 -17.51
CA LEU A 50 22.52 20.32 -17.88
C LEU A 50 22.51 21.31 -19.06
N GLN A 51 22.68 20.75 -20.25
CA GLN A 51 22.15 21.38 -21.45
C GLN A 51 20.69 21.68 -21.18
N VAL A 52 20.30 22.94 -21.30
CA VAL A 52 18.91 23.27 -21.59
C VAL A 52 18.69 22.81 -23.02
N THR A 53 18.45 21.50 -23.19
CA THR A 53 17.56 21.03 -24.25
C THR A 53 16.35 21.93 -24.13
N GLU A 54 15.98 22.59 -25.24
CA GLU A 54 14.78 23.40 -25.25
C GLU A 54 13.65 22.50 -24.74
N CYS A 55 13.12 22.85 -23.57
CA CYS A 55 11.94 22.20 -23.03
C CYS A 55 10.95 22.20 -24.19
N ALA A 56 10.49 21.02 -24.61
CA ALA A 56 9.52 20.92 -25.68
C ALA A 56 8.28 21.63 -25.17
N LYS A 57 8.12 22.90 -25.56
CA LYS A 57 7.01 23.77 -25.18
C LYS A 57 5.78 23.33 -25.95
N VAL A 58 5.33 22.10 -25.69
CA VAL A 58 3.90 21.83 -25.64
C VAL A 58 3.37 22.88 -24.69
N SER A 59 2.53 23.78 -25.20
CA SER A 59 2.07 24.90 -24.40
C SER A 59 1.34 24.32 -23.19
N THR A 60 1.57 24.86 -21.98
CA THR A 60 0.81 24.42 -20.80
C THR A 60 -0.70 24.59 -21.02
N ALA A 61 -1.12 25.49 -21.92
CA ALA A 61 -2.50 25.61 -22.38
C ALA A 61 -2.97 24.46 -23.31
N GLU A 62 -2.09 23.87 -24.13
CA GLU A 62 -2.41 22.68 -24.95
C GLU A 62 -2.54 21.44 -24.07
N GLU A 63 -1.66 21.27 -23.07
CA GLU A 63 -1.76 20.18 -22.10
C GLU A 63 -3.04 20.28 -21.25
N VAL A 64 -3.40 21.49 -20.79
CA VAL A 64 -4.68 21.74 -20.12
C VAL A 64 -5.87 21.45 -21.05
N ALA A 65 -5.83 21.87 -22.32
CA ALA A 65 -6.90 21.60 -23.27
C ALA A 65 -7.10 20.10 -23.55
N GLU A 66 -6.01 19.33 -23.63
CA GLU A 66 -6.06 17.87 -23.81
C GLU A 66 -6.55 17.15 -22.55
N LEU A 67 -6.15 17.61 -21.36
CA LEU A 67 -6.69 17.12 -20.08
C LEU A 67 -8.19 17.43 -19.94
N GLU A 68 -8.65 18.61 -20.35
CA GLU A 68 -10.07 18.96 -20.40
C GLU A 68 -10.85 18.10 -21.42
N ARG A 69 -10.26 17.82 -22.59
CA ARG A 69 -10.85 16.93 -23.60
C ARG A 69 -11.05 15.53 -23.02
N ARG A 70 -10.00 14.97 -22.42
CA ARG A 70 -10.03 13.64 -21.79
C ARG A 70 -10.97 13.58 -20.59
N LYS A 71 -11.07 14.66 -19.81
CA LYS A 71 -12.05 14.75 -18.72
C LYS A 71 -13.49 14.67 -19.27
N LYS A 72 -13.83 15.43 -20.31
CA LYS A 72 -15.17 15.40 -20.93
C LYS A 72 -15.51 14.03 -21.52
N GLU A 73 -14.52 13.32 -22.05
CA GLU A 73 -14.66 11.95 -22.56
C GLU A 73 -14.99 10.96 -21.42
N LEU A 74 -14.25 11.03 -20.30
CA LEU A 74 -14.51 10.21 -19.10
C LEU A 74 -15.83 10.58 -18.40
N ASP A 75 -16.18 11.87 -18.30
CA ASP A 75 -17.44 12.33 -17.72
C ASP A 75 -18.64 11.78 -18.54
N ALA A 76 -18.49 11.62 -19.86
CA ALA A 76 -19.51 11.02 -20.73
C ALA A 76 -19.59 9.49 -20.59
N GLU A 77 -18.46 8.81 -20.44
CA GLU A 77 -18.40 7.36 -20.17
C GLU A 77 -19.04 7.03 -18.81
N ILE A 78 -18.77 7.82 -17.76
CA ILE A 78 -19.41 7.71 -16.45
C ILE A 78 -20.93 7.90 -16.57
N ALA A 79 -21.38 8.94 -17.26
CA ALA A 79 -22.82 9.20 -17.45
C ALA A 79 -23.53 8.07 -18.23
N GLN A 80 -22.84 7.39 -19.15
CA GLN A 80 -23.35 6.20 -19.82
C GLN A 80 -23.46 5.01 -18.85
N LEU A 81 -22.42 4.73 -18.06
CA LEU A 81 -22.42 3.63 -17.07
C LEU A 81 -23.49 3.85 -15.98
N GLU A 82 -23.68 5.09 -15.52
CA GLU A 82 -24.76 5.45 -14.59
C GLU A 82 -26.15 5.24 -15.22
N ALA A 83 -26.32 5.56 -16.50
CA ALA A 83 -27.58 5.33 -17.24
C ALA A 83 -27.85 3.85 -17.54
N GLU A 84 -26.80 3.03 -17.65
CA GLU A 84 -26.88 1.56 -17.73
C GLU A 84 -27.16 0.91 -16.37
N GLY A 85 -27.21 1.68 -15.29
CA GLY A 85 -27.51 1.22 -13.93
C GLY A 85 -26.30 0.71 -13.15
N CYS A 86 -25.07 0.93 -13.62
CA CYS A 86 -23.86 0.56 -12.88
C CYS A 86 -23.56 1.56 -11.76
N ARG A 87 -24.39 1.55 -10.71
CA ARG A 87 -24.16 2.34 -9.49
C ARG A 87 -23.26 1.60 -8.51
N VAL A 88 -22.23 2.28 -8.02
CA VAL A 88 -21.27 1.70 -7.05
C VAL A 88 -21.96 1.34 -5.73
N GLU A 89 -22.94 2.15 -5.30
CA GLU A 89 -23.71 1.91 -4.08
C GLU A 89 -24.57 0.62 -4.13
N GLU A 90 -25.05 0.24 -5.31
CA GLU A 90 -25.87 -0.98 -5.48
C GLU A 90 -25.01 -2.25 -5.34
N LEU A 91 -23.74 -2.19 -5.76
CA LEU A 91 -22.79 -3.29 -5.61
C LEU A 91 -22.48 -3.57 -4.13
N GLU A 92 -22.21 -2.53 -3.34
CA GLU A 92 -21.92 -2.69 -1.91
C GLU A 92 -23.16 -3.19 -1.14
N HIS A 93 -24.36 -2.66 -1.47
CA HIS A 93 -25.61 -3.19 -0.93
C HIS A 93 -25.85 -4.67 -1.29
N HIS A 94 -25.56 -5.11 -2.52
CA HIS A 94 -25.68 -6.51 -2.90
C HIS A 94 -24.65 -7.42 -2.21
N ILE A 95 -23.44 -6.92 -1.94
CA ILE A 95 -22.44 -7.64 -1.15
C ILE A 95 -22.94 -7.83 0.29
N ASP A 96 -23.46 -6.78 0.93
CA ASP A 96 -24.04 -6.87 2.28
C ASP A 96 -25.20 -7.87 2.35
N MET A 97 -26.14 -7.81 1.39
CA MET A 97 -27.28 -8.74 1.33
C MET A 97 -26.84 -10.20 1.13
N LEU A 98 -25.78 -10.46 0.37
CA LEU A 98 -25.21 -11.80 0.21
C LEU A 98 -24.54 -12.28 1.50
N HIS A 99 -23.87 -11.41 2.25
CA HIS A 99 -23.31 -11.76 3.55
C HIS A 99 -24.41 -12.07 4.57
N GLU A 100 -25.45 -11.25 4.69
CA GLU A 100 -26.57 -11.50 5.61
C GLU A 100 -27.31 -12.81 5.27
N TYR A 101 -27.56 -13.09 3.98
CA TYR A 101 -28.13 -14.36 3.53
C TYR A 101 -27.24 -15.56 3.92
N ASN A 102 -25.93 -15.48 3.67
CA ASN A 102 -25.01 -16.57 3.98
C ASN A 102 -24.89 -16.81 5.50
N ASP A 103 -24.83 -15.76 6.32
CA ASP A 103 -24.79 -15.88 7.78
C ASP A 103 -26.05 -16.58 8.31
N ILE A 104 -27.24 -16.20 7.83
CA ILE A 104 -28.51 -16.84 8.21
C ILE A 104 -28.55 -18.29 7.73
N LYS A 105 -28.08 -18.57 6.51
CA LYS A 105 -28.01 -19.92 5.93
C LYS A 105 -27.09 -20.84 6.74
N ASP A 106 -25.90 -20.38 7.10
CA ASP A 106 -24.92 -21.14 7.87
C ASP A 106 -25.38 -21.42 9.30
N ILE A 107 -26.03 -20.45 9.95
CA ILE A 107 -26.71 -20.67 11.24
C ILE A 107 -27.81 -21.73 11.09
N GLY A 108 -28.64 -21.62 10.04
CA GLY A 108 -29.69 -22.58 9.71
C GLY A 108 -29.16 -24.00 9.53
N GLN A 109 -28.09 -24.17 8.73
CA GLN A 109 -27.44 -25.47 8.52
C GLN A 109 -26.79 -26.04 9.79
N SER A 110 -26.15 -25.20 10.60
CA SER A 110 -25.58 -25.61 11.89
C SER A 110 -26.65 -26.13 12.85
N LEU A 111 -27.81 -25.46 12.91
CA LEU A 111 -28.97 -25.92 13.66
C LEU A 111 -29.55 -27.22 13.08
N LEU A 112 -29.70 -27.31 11.76
CA LEU A 112 -30.27 -28.48 11.08
C LEU A 112 -29.40 -29.73 11.28
N GLY A 113 -28.08 -29.61 11.19
CA GLY A 113 -27.12 -30.67 11.49
C GLY A 113 -27.16 -31.13 12.96
N ARG A 114 -27.35 -30.21 13.91
CA ARG A 114 -27.55 -30.55 15.33
C ARG A 114 -28.87 -31.28 15.56
N ILE A 115 -29.95 -30.85 14.90
CA ILE A 115 -31.26 -31.50 14.97
C ILE A 115 -31.20 -32.91 14.35
N ALA A 116 -30.49 -33.09 13.23
CA ALA A 116 -30.24 -34.39 12.61
C ALA A 116 -29.54 -35.35 13.57
N ALA A 117 -28.44 -34.91 14.19
CA ALA A 117 -27.69 -35.69 15.16
C ALA A 117 -28.53 -36.07 16.40
N LEU A 118 -29.37 -35.17 16.91
CA LEU A 118 -30.24 -35.43 18.06
C LEU A 118 -31.41 -36.37 17.73
N ARG A 119 -31.94 -36.33 16.50
CA ARG A 119 -33.05 -37.19 16.05
C ARG A 119 -32.61 -38.53 15.46
N GLY A 120 -31.32 -38.67 15.13
CA GLY A 120 -30.80 -39.83 14.38
C GLY A 120 -31.30 -39.90 12.94
N THR A 121 -31.80 -38.79 12.38
CA THR A 121 -32.29 -38.67 11.00
C THR A 121 -31.22 -38.06 10.10
N THR A 122 -31.34 -38.22 8.78
CA THR A 122 -30.41 -37.50 7.88
C THR A 122 -30.80 -36.03 7.78
N THR A 123 -29.85 -35.15 7.44
CA THR A 123 -30.15 -33.74 7.17
C THR A 123 -31.16 -33.60 6.01
N ARG A 124 -31.04 -34.44 4.99
CA ARG A 124 -31.96 -34.51 3.83
C ARG A 124 -33.42 -34.75 4.25
N ASP A 125 -33.67 -35.63 5.21
CA ASP A 125 -35.03 -35.88 5.70
C ASP A 125 -35.62 -34.63 6.39
N LEU A 126 -34.77 -33.84 7.06
CA LEU A 126 -35.18 -32.60 7.70
C LEU A 126 -35.43 -31.48 6.69
N TYR A 127 -34.65 -31.37 5.60
CA TYR A 127 -34.96 -30.46 4.50
C TYR A 127 -36.40 -30.68 3.99
N SER A 128 -36.75 -31.92 3.64
CA SER A 128 -38.11 -32.26 3.21
C SER A 128 -39.17 -32.05 4.29
N HIS A 129 -38.86 -32.29 5.57
CA HIS A 129 -39.78 -32.04 6.69
C HIS A 129 -40.05 -30.54 6.94
N PHE A 130 -39.06 -29.67 6.70
CA PHE A 130 -39.19 -28.22 6.89
C PHE A 130 -39.60 -27.47 5.61
N GLY A 131 -39.83 -28.18 4.49
CA GLY A 131 -40.19 -27.56 3.21
C GLY A 131 -39.03 -26.79 2.57
N LEU A 132 -37.79 -27.18 2.85
CA LEU A 132 -36.58 -26.61 2.27
C LEU A 132 -36.20 -27.39 1.01
N GLU A 133 -35.90 -26.67 -0.06
CA GLU A 133 -35.32 -27.24 -1.28
C GLU A 133 -33.81 -27.46 -1.08
N LEU A 134 -33.25 -28.45 -1.79
CA LEU A 134 -31.81 -28.78 -1.71
C LEU A 134 -30.97 -28.04 -2.77
N ASP A 135 -31.65 -27.45 -3.75
CA ASP A 135 -31.08 -26.62 -4.80
C ASP A 135 -31.33 -25.15 -4.42
N ASP A 136 -30.25 -24.37 -4.26
CA ASP A 136 -30.21 -22.91 -4.10
C ASP A 136 -29.49 -22.31 -5.33
#